data_AF-A0A2G2XHP5-F1
#
_entry.id   AF-A0A2G2XHP5-F1
#
_cell.length_a   1.000
_cell.length_b   1.000
_cell.length_c   1.000
_cell.angle_alpha   90.00
_cell.angle_beta   90.00
_cell.angle_gamma   90.00
#
_symmetry.space_group_name_H-M   'P 1'
#
loop_
_entity.id
_entity.type
_entity.pdbx_description
1 polymer ?
#
loop_
_entity_poly.entity_id
_entity_poly.type
_entity_poly.pdbx_seq_one_letter_code
_entity_poly.pdbx_strand_id
1 'polypeptide(L)'
;MDSVSYQRFPRSKIHEVKPDFMKFELRDTDSSIANALRCIMIAEVPTIAINLVEIEVNSSVLNDEFISHRLGLIPLTSERAMSMRFSRDCDACDGDGQWSIVQLSFI
;
A
#
# COMPACT_ATOMS: atom_id res chain seq x y z
N MET A 1 -35.25 -30.04 -7.79
CA MET A 1 -33.96 -29.84 -7.10
C MET A 1 -33.81 -28.36 -6.86
N ASP A 2 -34.14 -27.90 -5.66
CA ASP A 2 -34.05 -26.49 -5.32
C ASP A 2 -32.58 -26.11 -5.15
N SER A 3 -32.12 -25.16 -5.98
CA SER A 3 -30.80 -24.57 -5.91
C SER A 3 -30.71 -23.69 -4.65
N VAL A 4 -30.38 -24.31 -3.51
CA VAL A 4 -30.15 -23.56 -2.26
C VAL A 4 -28.88 -22.76 -2.43
N SER A 5 -29.02 -21.43 -2.48
CA SER A 5 -27.89 -20.51 -2.43
C SER A 5 -27.21 -20.62 -1.06
N TYR A 6 -26.00 -21.17 -1.02
CA TYR A 6 -25.15 -21.17 0.19
C TYR A 6 -24.56 -19.78 0.45
N GLN A 7 -25.40 -18.74 0.50
CA GLN A 7 -24.92 -17.40 0.81
C GLN A 7 -24.61 -17.34 2.31
N ARG A 8 -23.34 -17.55 2.64
CA ARG A 8 -22.83 -17.38 3.99
C ARG A 8 -22.66 -15.90 4.28
N PHE A 9 -23.15 -15.46 5.43
CA PHE A 9 -22.97 -14.10 5.92
C PHE A 9 -21.85 -14.10 6.95
N PRO A 10 -20.63 -13.66 6.60
CA PRO A 10 -19.52 -13.66 7.52
C PRO A 10 -19.78 -12.71 8.69
N ARG A 11 -19.44 -13.13 9.91
CA ARG A 11 -19.56 -12.32 11.13
C ARG A 11 -18.18 -12.01 11.68
N SER A 12 -17.85 -10.73 11.85
CA SER A 12 -16.61 -10.30 12.49
C SER A 12 -16.86 -9.88 13.94
N LYS A 13 -15.97 -10.30 14.85
CA LYS A 13 -15.94 -9.85 16.26
C LYS A 13 -14.56 -9.29 16.56
N ILE A 14 -14.50 -8.04 17.01
CA ILE A 14 -13.25 -7.39 17.39
C ILE A 14 -12.92 -7.75 18.85
N HIS A 15 -11.69 -8.19 19.09
CA HIS A 15 -11.20 -8.55 20.43
C HIS A 15 -10.35 -7.44 21.04
N GLU A 16 -9.41 -6.89 20.27
CA GLU A 16 -8.43 -5.91 20.77
C GLU A 16 -8.01 -4.97 19.64
N VAL A 17 -7.96 -3.67 19.93
CA VAL A 17 -7.46 -2.63 19.01
C VAL A 17 -6.36 -1.86 19.73
N LYS A 18 -5.17 -1.85 19.14
CA LYS A 18 -4.00 -1.08 19.55
C LYS A 18 -3.45 -0.30 18.35
N PRO A 19 -2.60 0.73 18.56
CA PRO A 19 -2.00 1.47 17.46
C PRO A 19 -1.25 0.58 16.45
N ASP A 20 -0.56 -0.46 16.92
CA ASP A 20 0.29 -1.29 16.06
C ASP A 20 -0.41 -2.54 15.51
N PHE A 21 -1.49 -3.00 16.15
CA PHE A 21 -2.18 -4.20 15.73
C PHE A 21 -3.66 -4.22 16.14
N MET A 22 -4.47 -4.95 15.36
CA MET A 22 -5.86 -5.23 15.64
C MET A 22 -6.10 -6.74 15.60
N LYS A 23 -6.72 -7.29 16.65
CA LYS A 23 -7.13 -8.70 16.71
C LYS A 23 -8.65 -8.79 16.52
N PHE A 24 -9.07 -9.54 15.51
CA PHE A 24 -10.47 -9.83 15.26
C PHE A 24 -10.65 -11.31 14.90
N GLU A 25 -11.86 -11.80 15.11
CA GLU A 25 -12.29 -13.16 14.78
C GLU A 25 -13.32 -13.10 13.66
N LEU A 26 -13.16 -13.92 12.63
CA LEU A 26 -14.08 -14.03 11.50
C LEU A 26 -14.76 -15.40 11.54
N ARG A 27 -16.09 -15.41 11.68
CA ARG A 27 -16.94 -16.60 11.73
C ARG A 27 -17.82 -16.70 10.49
N ASP A 28 -18.35 -17.88 10.25
CA ASP A 28 -19.31 -18.17 9.17
C ASP A 28 -18.76 -17.83 7.76
N THR A 29 -17.47 -18.08 7.52
CA THR A 29 -16.81 -17.87 6.22
C THR A 29 -16.04 -19.12 5.79
N ASP A 30 -15.71 -19.20 4.50
CA ASP A 30 -14.83 -20.22 3.97
C ASP A 30 -13.35 -19.86 4.17
N SER A 31 -12.51 -20.86 4.38
CA SER A 31 -11.06 -20.66 4.53
C SER A 31 -10.44 -20.01 3.29
N SER A 32 -11.03 -20.20 2.11
CA SER A 32 -10.63 -19.55 0.86
C SER A 32 -10.82 -18.03 0.93
N ILE A 33 -11.96 -17.56 1.44
CA ILE A 33 -12.27 -16.14 1.60
C ILE A 33 -11.34 -15.52 2.65
N ALA A 34 -11.10 -16.22 3.77
CA ALA A 34 -10.19 -15.74 4.81
C ALA A 34 -8.75 -15.60 4.28
N ASN A 35 -8.27 -16.56 3.48
CA ASN A 35 -6.95 -16.47 2.86
C ASN A 35 -6.88 -15.38 1.78
N ALA A 36 -7.93 -15.23 0.98
CA ALA A 36 -8.02 -14.16 -0.01
C ALA A 36 -7.94 -12.79 0.67
N LEU A 37 -8.69 -12.58 1.75
CA LEU A 37 -8.64 -11.35 2.55
C LEU A 37 -7.23 -11.08 3.07
N ARG A 38 -6.53 -12.11 3.58
CA ARG A 38 -5.13 -12.00 4.02
C ARG A 38 -4.20 -11.56 2.88
N CYS A 39 -4.35 -12.14 1.70
CA CYS A 39 -3.52 -11.79 0.54
C CYS A 39 -3.77 -10.35 0.08
N ILE A 40 -5.04 -9.94 -0.01
CA ILE A 40 -5.43 -8.57 -0.39
C ILE A 40 -4.86 -7.55 0.61
N MET A 41 -4.95 -7.84 1.91
CA MET A 41 -4.38 -6.99 2.97
C MET A 41 -2.86 -6.77 2.83
N ILE A 42 -2.13 -7.71 2.23
CA ILE A 42 -0.68 -7.62 2.06
C ILE A 42 -0.32 -6.95 0.73
N ALA A 43 -1.06 -7.27 -0.33
CA ALA A 43 -0.66 -6.93 -1.70
C ALA A 43 -1.37 -5.71 -2.29
N GLU A 44 -2.61 -5.44 -1.89
CA GLU A 44 -3.48 -4.46 -2.57
C GLU A 44 -3.77 -3.21 -1.72
N VAL A 45 -3.18 -3.10 -0.53
CA VAL A 45 -3.29 -1.89 0.27
C VAL A 45 -2.39 -0.81 -0.36
N PRO A 46 -2.95 0.34 -0.82
CA PRO A 46 -2.16 1.38 -1.44
C PRO A 46 -1.26 2.06 -0.39
N THR A 47 0.05 2.01 -0.61
CA THR A 47 1.08 2.60 0.27
C THR A 47 1.96 3.56 -0.50
N ILE A 48 2.40 4.63 0.16
CA ILE A 48 3.37 5.58 -0.39
C ILE A 48 4.79 5.14 -0.03
N ALA A 49 5.67 5.10 -1.03
CA ALA A 49 7.09 4.81 -0.87
C ALA A 49 7.92 5.64 -1.87
N ILE A 50 9.23 5.76 -1.61
CA ILE A 50 10.17 6.45 -2.52
C ILE A 50 10.44 5.55 -3.73
N ASN A 51 10.14 6.03 -4.93
CA ASN A 51 10.31 5.27 -6.18
C ASN A 51 11.44 5.80 -7.08
N LEU A 52 11.64 7.11 -7.12
CA LEU A 52 12.70 7.75 -7.91
C LEU A 52 13.61 8.52 -6.98
N VAL A 53 14.91 8.24 -7.05
CA VAL A 53 15.96 8.94 -6.31
C VAL A 53 16.98 9.44 -7.32
N GLU A 54 17.17 10.76 -7.35
CA GLU A 54 18.21 11.41 -8.12
C GLU A 54 19.32 11.83 -7.16
N ILE A 55 20.57 11.48 -7.46
CA ILE A 55 21.72 11.73 -6.59
C ILE A 55 22.64 12.71 -7.32
N GLU A 56 22.82 13.91 -6.75
CA GLU A 56 23.72 14.91 -7.34
C GLU A 56 25.20 14.59 -7.06
N VAL A 57 25.53 14.27 -5.81
CA VAL A 57 26.90 13.95 -5.38
C VAL A 57 26.87 12.88 -4.29
N ASN A 58 27.46 11.72 -4.56
CA ASN A 58 27.75 10.71 -3.53
C ASN A 58 29.26 10.59 -3.33
N SER A 59 29.74 10.90 -2.11
CA SER A 59 31.12 10.71 -1.67
C SER A 59 31.31 9.53 -0.70
N SER A 60 30.24 8.75 -0.50
CA SER A 60 30.25 7.56 0.35
C SER A 60 30.99 6.40 -0.30
N VAL A 61 31.30 5.38 0.51
CA VAL A 61 31.84 4.09 0.05
C VAL A 61 30.78 3.16 -0.53
N LEU A 62 29.51 3.49 -0.32
CA LEU A 62 28.37 2.70 -0.79
C LEU A 62 27.91 3.19 -2.16
N ASN A 63 27.61 2.24 -3.04
CA ASN A 63 27.07 2.52 -4.35
C ASN A 63 25.67 3.19 -4.25
N ASP A 64 25.36 4.00 -5.26
CA ASP A 64 24.12 4.77 -5.37
C ASP A 64 22.87 3.89 -5.35
N GLU A 65 22.91 2.74 -6.02
CA GLU A 65 21.82 1.76 -6.04
C GLU A 65 21.54 1.15 -4.67
N PHE A 66 22.56 1.04 -3.82
CA PHE A 66 22.39 0.51 -2.47
C PHE A 66 21.71 1.53 -1.57
N ILE A 67 22.04 2.81 -1.73
CA ILE A 67 21.41 3.90 -0.99
C ILE A 67 19.95 4.04 -1.43
N SER A 68 19.68 4.08 -2.73
CA SER A 68 18.32 4.23 -3.25
C SER A 68 17.41 3.06 -2.86
N HIS A 69 17.91 1.82 -2.89
CA HIS A 69 17.16 0.65 -2.42
C HIS A 69 16.81 0.75 -0.93
N ARG A 70 17.74 1.22 -0.09
CA ARG A 70 17.46 1.42 1.33
C ARG A 70 16.45 2.53 1.58
N LEU A 71 16.51 3.63 0.82
CA LEU A 71 15.53 4.71 0.89
C LEU A 71 14.13 4.23 0.51
N GLY A 72 14.02 3.35 -0.49
CA GLY A 72 12.74 2.76 -0.89
C GLY A 72 12.05 1.91 0.19
N LEU A 73 12.82 1.39 1.15
CA LEU A 73 12.29 0.57 2.26
C LEU A 73 11.89 1.39 3.50
N ILE A 74 12.11 2.71 3.50
CA ILE A 74 11.72 3.55 4.63
C ILE A 74 10.20 3.78 4.59
N PRO A 75 9.45 3.37 5.63
CA PRO A 75 8.00 3.55 5.65
C PRO A 75 7.64 5.03 5.81
N LEU A 76 6.79 5.54 4.92
CA LEU A 76 6.26 6.90 4.97
C LEU A 76 4.83 6.90 5.55
N THR A 77 4.44 8.01 6.19
CA THR A 77 3.08 8.17 6.71
C THR A 77 2.11 8.36 5.54
N SER A 78 1.11 7.48 5.45
CA SER A 78 0.34 7.26 4.23
C SER A 78 -1.16 7.54 4.37
N GLU A 79 -1.55 8.48 5.26
CA GLU A 79 -2.97 8.78 5.58
C GLU A 79 -3.80 9.20 4.37
N ARG A 80 -3.17 9.81 3.36
CA ARG A 80 -3.82 10.30 2.14
C ARG A 80 -3.57 9.45 0.89
N ALA A 81 -2.94 8.27 1.03
CA ALA A 81 -2.62 7.41 -0.12
C ALA A 81 -3.81 7.11 -1.03
N MET A 82 -4.99 6.82 -0.46
CA MET A 82 -6.20 6.53 -1.24
C MET A 82 -6.72 7.72 -2.06
N SER A 83 -6.33 8.96 -1.70
CA SER A 83 -6.72 10.17 -2.44
C SER A 83 -5.72 10.57 -3.52
N MET A 84 -4.55 9.94 -3.54
CA MET A 84 -3.50 10.20 -4.54
C MET A 84 -3.75 9.37 -5.80
N ARG A 85 -3.39 9.93 -6.95
CA ARG A 85 -3.42 9.19 -8.22
C ARG A 85 -2.08 8.49 -8.43
N PHE A 86 -2.10 7.35 -9.10
CA PHE A 86 -0.86 6.71 -9.53
C PHE A 86 -0.19 7.54 -10.62
N SER A 87 1.15 7.54 -10.66
CA SER A 87 1.94 8.26 -11.66
C SER A 87 1.58 7.90 -13.11
N ARG A 88 1.07 6.70 -13.34
CA ARG A 88 0.68 6.20 -14.67
C ARG A 88 -0.72 6.65 -15.12
N ASP A 89 -1.56 7.10 -14.19
CA ASP A 89 -2.96 7.50 -14.45
C ASP A 89 -3.10 9.03 -14.54
N CYS A 90 -1.97 9.74 -14.72
CA CYS A 90 -1.93 11.19 -14.90
C CYS A 90 -2.02 11.53 -16.39
N ASP A 91 -3.25 11.76 -16.88
CA ASP A 91 -3.53 12.08 -18.29
C ASP A 91 -3.19 13.53 -18.67
N ALA A 92 -2.83 14.38 -17.70
CA ALA A 92 -2.47 15.79 -17.90
C ALA A 92 -0.99 16.02 -17.53
N CYS A 93 -0.09 15.72 -18.48
CA CYS A 93 1.32 16.13 -18.43
C CYS A 93 1.59 17.35 -19.33
N ASP A 94 0.54 18.10 -19.69
CA ASP A 94 0.62 19.31 -20.52
C ASP A 94 0.39 20.58 -19.69
N GLY A 95 1.40 20.99 -18.92
CA GLY A 95 1.62 22.41 -18.62
C GLY A 95 1.06 23.01 -17.33
N ASP A 96 0.38 22.25 -16.47
CA ASP A 96 -0.10 22.72 -15.17
C ASP A 96 0.63 22.01 -14.02
N GLY A 97 1.52 22.76 -13.36
CA GLY A 97 2.47 22.30 -12.33
C GLY A 97 1.86 21.78 -11.01
N GLN A 98 0.82 20.94 -11.07
CA GLN A 98 0.35 20.15 -9.94
C GLN A 98 0.82 18.71 -10.09
N TRP A 99 2.11 18.53 -9.82
CA TRP A 99 2.72 17.23 -9.56
C TRP A 99 2.12 16.67 -8.27
N SER A 100 1.04 15.90 -8.38
CA SER A 100 0.58 15.00 -7.32
C SER A 100 1.28 13.64 -7.41
N ILE A 101 2.34 13.56 -8.22
CA ILE A 101 3.30 12.46 -8.22
C ILE A 101 4.09 12.59 -6.91
N VAL A 102 4.20 11.50 -6.15
CA VAL A 102 5.17 11.41 -5.04
C VAL A 102 6.57 11.29 -5.65
N GLN A 103 7.05 12.36 -6.29
CA GLN A 103 8.44 12.52 -6.63
C GLN A 103 9.08 13.28 -5.47
N LEU A 104 9.44 12.54 -4.44
CA LEU A 104 10.28 13.06 -3.36
C LEU A 104 11.71 13.08 -3.88
N SER A 105 12.05 14.14 -4.63
CA SER A 105 13.43 14.47 -4.95
C SER A 105 14.10 14.95 -3.67
N PHE A 106 14.99 14.13 -3.11
CA PHE A 106 15.96 14.57 -2.11
C PHE A 106 17.18 15.09 -2.87
N ILE A 107 17.46 16.39 -2.76
CA ILE A 107 18.72 17.03 -3.17
C ILE A 107 19.74 16.84 -2.04
#